data_AF-A0AAV6CVE8-F1
#
_entry.id   AF-A0AAV6CVE8-F1
#
_cell.length_a   1.000
_cell.length_b   1.000
_cell.length_c   1.000
_cell.angle_alpha   90.00
_cell.angle_beta   90.00
_cell.angle_gamma   90.00
#
_symmetry.space_group_name_H-M   'P 1'
#
loop_
_entity.id
_entity.type
_entity.pdbx_description
1 polymer ?
#
loop_
_entity_poly.entity_id
_entity_poly.type
_entity_poly.pdbx_seq_one_letter_code
_entity_poly.pdbx_strand_id
1 'polypeptide(L)'
;VLDAAVDRPFTPNDLLLDPAHEQVLILTGPNMSGKSVFMRQSALLVILAQVGSFVPARSARIGVVDRVLTRVGAQDNVARGQSTFLVEMVETASILHNATERALVLLDEVGRGTSTFDGLAIAWAVTEELHERGRGAKVLFATHYHELTALASLLPRVRNFHVAVKEWNDEIIFLHKVRPGGTDRSYGIQVARLAGLPAGVIARAREILAELSQNGRAPVSAEAPGRIENPQLGLFPSAPDPVLKELLALELSTLTPLQALNLLHEWQQRLRSQP
;
A
#
# COMPACT_ATOMS: atom_id res chain seq x y z
N VAL A 1 33.64 2.76 -12.08
CA VAL A 1 33.63 1.40 -12.65
C VAL A 1 32.21 0.80 -12.74
N LEU A 2 31.17 1.37 -12.12
CA LEU A 2 29.78 0.92 -12.32
C LEU A 2 29.04 1.57 -13.51
N ASP A 3 29.62 2.59 -14.15
CA ASP A 3 29.03 3.26 -15.32
C ASP A 3 29.04 2.40 -16.60
N ALA A 4 29.61 1.19 -16.56
CA ALA A 4 29.82 0.34 -17.74
C ALA A 4 28.76 -0.76 -17.95
N ALA A 5 27.72 -0.87 -17.11
CA ALA A 5 26.80 -2.00 -17.15
C ALA A 5 25.30 -1.64 -17.29
N VAL A 6 24.94 -0.35 -17.39
CA VAL A 6 23.53 0.06 -17.48
C VAL A 6 23.35 1.09 -18.60
N ASP A 7 22.64 0.72 -19.67
CA ASP A 7 22.29 1.58 -20.81
C ASP A 7 21.42 2.82 -20.43
N ARG A 8 21.11 3.00 -19.14
CA ARG A 8 20.32 4.13 -18.63
C ARG A 8 20.92 4.69 -17.33
N PRO A 9 20.95 6.02 -17.18
CA PRO A 9 21.44 6.64 -15.95
C PRO A 9 20.57 6.28 -14.74
N PHE A 10 21.21 5.96 -13.62
CA PHE A 10 20.54 5.70 -12.35
C PHE A 10 19.96 7.01 -11.78
N THR A 11 18.71 6.98 -11.31
CA THR A 11 18.06 8.17 -10.72
C THR A 11 18.31 8.22 -9.22
N PRO A 12 19.04 9.24 -8.71
CA PRO A 12 19.32 9.35 -7.28
C PRO A 12 18.08 9.75 -6.48
N ASN A 13 17.93 9.15 -5.30
CA ASN A 13 16.83 9.38 -4.36
C ASN A 13 17.36 9.78 -2.98
N ASP A 14 16.60 10.66 -2.33
CA ASP A 14 16.86 11.11 -0.97
C ASP A 14 16.08 10.22 0.01
N LEU A 15 16.63 9.97 1.19
CA LEU A 15 15.98 9.20 2.24
C LEU A 15 16.26 9.82 3.59
N LEU A 16 15.20 10.02 4.38
CA LEU A 16 15.27 10.37 5.79
C LEU A 16 14.57 9.26 6.58
N LEU A 17 15.23 8.72 7.60
CA LEU A 17 14.62 7.79 8.56
C LEU A 17 15.11 8.10 9.96
N ASP A 18 14.20 8.47 10.84
CA ASP A 18 14.49 8.84 12.21
C ASP A 18 13.39 8.35 13.17
N PRO A 19 13.75 7.93 14.39
CA PRO A 19 12.78 7.35 15.32
C PRO A 19 11.84 8.38 15.96
N ALA A 20 12.00 9.68 15.68
CA ALA A 20 11.19 10.75 16.27
C ALA A 20 10.08 11.21 15.32
N HIS A 21 10.33 11.30 14.02
CA HIS A 21 9.42 11.93 13.06
C HIS A 21 9.11 11.06 11.82
N GLU A 22 10.07 10.27 11.34
CA GLU A 22 9.94 9.46 10.12
C GLU A 22 10.53 8.06 10.35
N GLN A 23 9.86 7.28 11.21
CA GLN A 23 10.32 5.94 11.59
C GLN A 23 9.96 4.91 10.53
N VAL A 24 8.73 5.02 9.99
CA VAL A 24 8.16 4.07 9.04
C VAL A 24 7.80 4.82 7.76
N LEU A 25 8.35 4.36 6.65
CA LEU A 25 8.07 4.89 5.32
C LEU A 25 7.24 3.86 4.55
N ILE A 26 5.98 4.20 4.27
CA ILE A 26 5.11 3.42 3.40
C ILE A 26 5.36 3.86 1.96
N LEU A 27 5.97 2.99 1.16
CA LEU A 27 6.31 3.22 -0.23
C LEU A 27 5.30 2.55 -1.15
N THR A 28 4.49 3.38 -1.79
CA THR A 28 3.52 2.95 -2.80
C THR A 28 4.03 3.20 -4.21
N GLY A 29 3.39 2.57 -5.18
CA GLY A 29 3.69 2.78 -6.60
C GLY A 29 3.61 1.50 -7.41
N PRO A 30 3.54 1.63 -8.74
CA PRO A 30 3.35 0.49 -9.63
C PRO A 30 4.51 -0.51 -9.56
N ASN A 31 4.25 -1.72 -10.04
CA ASN A 31 5.31 -2.70 -10.26
C ASN A 31 6.34 -2.15 -11.24
N MET A 32 7.60 -2.58 -11.08
CA MET A 32 8.75 -2.13 -11.88
C MET A 32 9.13 -0.65 -11.72
N SER A 33 8.48 0.10 -10.83
CA SER A 33 8.83 1.50 -10.56
C SER A 33 10.15 1.68 -9.79
N GLY A 34 10.72 0.62 -9.24
CA GLY A 34 11.99 0.67 -8.50
C GLY A 34 11.84 0.70 -6.97
N LYS A 35 10.65 0.39 -6.42
CA LYS A 35 10.44 0.27 -4.95
C LYS A 35 11.49 -0.63 -4.28
N SER A 36 11.64 -1.87 -4.75
CA SER A 36 12.61 -2.82 -4.19
C SER A 36 14.07 -2.39 -4.41
N VAL A 37 14.36 -1.63 -5.48
CA VAL A 37 15.70 -1.07 -5.74
C VAL A 37 16.02 0.00 -4.71
N PHE A 38 15.08 0.92 -4.45
CA PHE A 38 15.21 1.97 -3.44
C PHE A 38 15.43 1.39 -2.04
N MET A 39 14.65 0.37 -1.66
CA MET A 39 14.82 -0.30 -0.36
C MET A 39 16.17 -1.00 -0.25
N ARG A 40 16.53 -1.83 -1.23
CA ARG A 40 17.82 -2.55 -1.24
C ARG A 40 19.01 -1.59 -1.24
N GLN A 41 18.94 -0.51 -2.01
CA GLN A 41 19.97 0.54 -2.00
C GLN A 41 20.13 1.10 -0.58
N SER A 42 19.04 1.43 0.11
CA SER A 42 19.08 1.99 1.47
C SER A 42 19.80 1.08 2.46
N ALA A 43 19.51 -0.23 2.41
CA ALA A 43 20.22 -1.23 3.22
C ALA A 43 21.72 -1.33 2.86
N LEU A 44 22.05 -1.33 1.57
CA LEU A 44 23.44 -1.39 1.11
C LEU A 44 24.24 -0.15 1.55
N LEU A 45 23.64 1.04 1.54
CA LEU A 45 24.30 2.26 2.04
C LEU A 45 24.66 2.15 3.53
N VAL A 46 23.78 1.55 4.34
CA VAL A 46 24.06 1.30 5.77
C VAL A 46 25.21 0.32 5.95
N ILE A 47 25.19 -0.80 5.21
CA ILE A 47 26.24 -1.81 5.27
C ILE A 47 27.59 -1.22 4.86
N LEU A 48 27.64 -0.49 3.74
CA LEU A 48 28.85 0.17 3.25
C LEU A 48 29.45 1.14 4.28
N ALA A 49 28.60 1.97 4.91
CA ALA A 49 29.06 2.87 5.95
C ALA A 49 29.63 2.13 7.16
N GLN A 50 29.00 1.03 7.59
CA GLN A 50 29.43 0.26 8.76
C GLN A 50 30.66 -0.63 8.53
N VAL A 51 30.97 -0.99 7.29
CA VAL A 51 32.26 -1.63 6.95
C VAL A 51 33.39 -0.61 6.75
N GLY A 52 33.11 0.69 6.91
CA GLY A 52 34.09 1.78 6.76
C GLY A 52 34.35 2.20 5.31
N SER A 53 33.48 1.81 4.37
CA SER A 53 33.58 2.22 2.96
C SER A 53 32.96 3.60 2.74
N PHE A 54 33.39 4.28 1.68
CA PHE A 54 32.61 5.39 1.13
C PHE A 54 31.25 4.89 0.64
N VAL A 55 30.23 5.74 0.79
CA VAL A 55 28.87 5.48 0.33
C VAL A 55 28.55 6.31 -0.92
N PRO A 56 27.86 5.75 -1.93
CA PRO A 56 27.49 6.47 -3.15
C PRO A 56 26.32 7.44 -2.92
N ALA A 57 26.59 8.56 -2.26
CA ALA A 57 25.65 9.64 -2.02
C ALA A 57 26.38 11.00 -2.05
N ARG A 58 25.64 12.09 -2.34
CA ARG A 58 26.20 13.45 -2.23
C ARG A 58 26.58 13.78 -0.78
N SER A 59 25.78 13.33 0.17
CA SER A 59 25.98 13.45 1.61
C SER A 59 25.21 12.35 2.31
N ALA A 60 25.76 11.78 3.39
CA ALA A 60 25.06 10.76 4.18
C ALA A 60 25.36 10.92 5.67
N ARG A 61 24.32 10.82 6.50
CA ARG A 61 24.44 10.69 7.96
C ARG A 61 23.75 9.40 8.38
N ILE A 62 24.53 8.38 8.68
CA ILE A 62 24.03 7.04 8.97
C ILE A 62 24.36 6.70 10.42
N GLY A 63 23.31 6.46 11.22
CA GLY A 63 23.47 5.95 12.58
C GLY A 63 23.88 4.48 12.58
N VAL A 64 24.45 4.00 13.68
CA VAL A 64 24.88 2.60 13.78
C VAL A 64 23.68 1.68 13.97
N VAL A 65 23.39 0.90 12.95
CA VAL A 65 22.38 -0.17 12.86
C VAL A 65 23.00 -1.48 13.35
N ASP A 66 22.28 -2.19 14.23
CA ASP A 66 22.71 -3.48 14.74
C ASP A 66 22.26 -4.66 13.86
N ARG A 67 21.13 -4.50 13.16
CA ARG A 67 20.54 -5.54 12.30
C ARG A 67 19.87 -4.94 11.06
N VAL A 68 20.12 -5.55 9.91
CA VAL A 68 19.31 -5.32 8.70
C VAL A 68 18.41 -6.53 8.50
N LEU A 69 17.11 -6.33 8.66
CA LEU A 69 16.09 -7.37 8.60
C LEU A 69 15.27 -7.17 7.34
N THR A 70 15.18 -8.18 6.48
CA THR A 70 14.57 -8.02 5.17
C THR A 70 13.56 -9.12 4.89
N ARG A 71 12.34 -8.71 4.56
CA ARG A 71 11.47 -9.48 3.68
C ARG A 71 11.49 -8.78 2.32
N VAL A 72 12.48 -9.10 1.49
CA VAL A 72 12.50 -8.69 0.08
C VAL A 72 12.46 -9.99 -0.72
N GLY A 73 11.34 -10.23 -1.43
CA GLY A 73 11.04 -11.52 -2.03
C GLY A 73 12.24 -12.11 -2.78
N ALA A 74 12.77 -13.22 -2.27
CA ALA A 74 13.64 -14.06 -3.06
C ALA A 74 12.76 -14.75 -4.10
N GLN A 75 13.03 -14.50 -5.39
CA GLN A 75 12.57 -15.42 -6.41
C GLN A 75 13.10 -16.81 -6.03
N ASP A 76 12.20 -17.78 -6.04
CA ASP A 76 12.49 -19.21 -5.98
C ASP A 76 12.93 -19.78 -4.63
N ASN A 77 11.93 -20.20 -3.84
CA ASN A 77 12.08 -21.43 -3.08
C ASN A 77 10.80 -22.28 -3.08
N VAL A 78 10.21 -22.47 -4.26
CA VAL A 78 9.13 -23.45 -4.51
C VAL A 78 9.61 -24.90 -4.23
N ALA A 79 10.92 -25.10 -4.06
CA ALA A 79 11.56 -26.41 -3.89
C ALA A 79 11.25 -27.16 -2.58
N ARG A 80 10.45 -26.62 -1.66
CA ARG A 80 10.16 -27.25 -0.34
C ARG A 80 8.70 -27.64 -0.08
N GLY A 81 7.78 -27.47 -1.04
CA GLY A 81 6.38 -27.87 -0.88
C GLY A 81 5.61 -27.09 0.21
N GLN A 82 6.16 -26.00 0.73
CA GLN A 82 5.48 -25.10 1.65
C GLN A 82 4.73 -24.01 0.89
N SER A 83 3.58 -23.58 1.40
CA SER A 83 2.86 -22.42 0.85
C SER A 83 3.77 -21.19 0.87
N THR A 84 3.86 -20.47 -0.24
CA THR A 84 4.63 -19.23 -0.36
C THR A 84 4.21 -18.20 0.69
N PHE A 85 2.92 -18.18 1.01
CA PHE A 85 2.38 -17.33 2.07
C PHE A 85 2.86 -17.75 3.46
N LEU A 86 2.95 -19.05 3.76
CA LEU A 86 3.48 -19.50 5.05
C LEU A 86 4.94 -19.10 5.23
N VAL A 87 5.76 -19.23 4.18
CA VAL A 87 7.16 -18.80 4.21
C VAL A 87 7.25 -17.30 4.49
N GLU A 88 6.43 -16.50 3.82
CA GLU A 88 6.34 -15.05 4.05
C GLU A 88 5.94 -14.70 5.48
N MET A 89 5.00 -15.44 6.08
CA MET A 89 4.60 -15.25 7.47
C MET A 89 5.69 -15.65 8.46
N VAL A 90 6.45 -16.72 8.18
CA VAL A 90 7.61 -17.12 8.99
C VAL A 90 8.72 -16.07 8.93
N GLU A 91 9.00 -15.52 7.75
CA GLU A 91 9.95 -14.42 7.56
C GLU A 91 9.50 -13.17 8.34
N THR A 92 8.23 -12.80 8.19
CA THR A 92 7.64 -11.64 8.89
C THR A 92 7.69 -11.82 10.40
N ALA A 93 7.34 -13.02 10.90
CA ALA A 93 7.44 -13.36 12.32
C ALA A 93 8.91 -13.26 12.80
N SER A 94 9.86 -13.78 12.03
CA SER A 94 11.29 -13.68 12.37
C SER A 94 11.75 -12.23 12.49
N ILE A 95 11.31 -11.35 11.59
CA ILE A 95 11.58 -9.91 11.66
C ILE A 95 11.02 -9.33 12.95
N LEU A 96 9.75 -9.57 13.26
CA LEU A 96 9.11 -9.04 14.47
C LEU A 96 9.79 -9.54 15.75
N HIS A 97 10.22 -10.80 15.81
CA HIS A 97 10.90 -11.35 16.99
C HIS A 97 12.33 -10.81 17.17
N ASN A 98 12.98 -10.38 16.09
CA ASN A 98 14.38 -9.96 16.10
C ASN A 98 14.58 -8.45 15.93
N ALA A 99 13.52 -7.68 15.67
CA ALA A 99 13.59 -6.24 15.51
C ALA A 99 13.92 -5.56 16.84
N THR A 100 15.03 -4.81 16.84
CA THR A 100 15.48 -3.95 17.94
C THR A 100 15.21 -2.47 17.58
N GLU A 101 15.38 -1.57 18.55
CA GLU A 101 15.29 -0.11 18.32
C GLU A 101 16.30 0.44 17.30
N ARG A 102 17.37 -0.32 17.04
CA ARG A 102 18.45 0.09 16.13
C ARG A 102 18.41 -0.67 14.79
N ALA A 103 17.43 -1.53 14.61
CA ALA A 103 17.30 -2.30 13.38
C ALA A 103 16.83 -1.42 12.21
N LEU A 104 17.25 -1.80 11.01
CA LEU A 104 16.66 -1.36 9.74
C LEU A 104 15.85 -2.52 9.17
N VAL A 105 14.55 -2.32 9.01
CA VAL A 105 13.60 -3.31 8.52
C VAL A 105 13.15 -2.95 7.11
N LEU A 106 13.22 -3.89 6.18
CA LEU A 106 12.71 -3.76 4.81
C LEU A 106 11.59 -4.77 4.62
N LEU A 107 10.38 -4.29 4.32
CA LEU A 107 9.22 -5.12 4.00
C LEU A 107 8.81 -4.87 2.55
N ASP A 108 8.76 -5.92 1.75
CA ASP A 108 8.34 -5.87 0.34
C ASP A 108 7.15 -6.79 0.14
N GLU A 109 5.98 -6.18 -0.07
CA GLU A 109 4.71 -6.83 -0.43
C GLU A 109 4.20 -7.88 0.57
N VAL A 110 4.35 -7.64 1.87
CA VAL A 110 3.74 -8.47 2.92
C VAL A 110 2.21 -8.49 2.76
N GLY A 111 1.61 -9.67 2.85
CA GLY A 111 0.18 -9.96 2.73
C GLY A 111 -0.26 -10.42 1.33
N ARG A 112 0.60 -10.37 0.31
CA ARG A 112 0.17 -10.59 -1.09
C ARG A 112 -0.24 -12.04 -1.42
N GLY A 113 0.25 -13.02 -0.66
CA GLY A 113 0.00 -14.44 -0.89
C GLY A 113 -1.35 -14.99 -0.41
N THR A 114 -2.25 -14.14 0.12
CA THR A 114 -3.54 -14.54 0.71
C THR A 114 -4.70 -13.68 0.19
N SER A 115 -5.90 -13.80 0.79
CA SER A 115 -7.04 -12.95 0.49
C SER A 115 -6.68 -11.47 0.68
N THR A 116 -7.22 -10.60 -0.17
CA THR A 116 -6.87 -9.16 -0.16
C THR A 116 -7.08 -8.53 1.22
N PHE A 117 -8.19 -8.88 1.90
CA PHE A 117 -8.52 -8.34 3.22
C PHE A 117 -7.62 -8.91 4.32
N ASP A 118 -7.34 -10.21 4.32
CA ASP A 118 -6.44 -10.80 5.32
C ASP A 118 -5.01 -10.25 5.15
N GLY A 119 -4.55 -10.14 3.91
CA GLY A 119 -3.23 -9.60 3.60
C GLY A 119 -3.07 -8.14 4.04
N LEU A 120 -4.08 -7.31 3.76
CA LEU A 120 -4.13 -5.92 4.23
C LEU A 120 -4.12 -5.85 5.77
N ALA A 121 -4.98 -6.63 6.43
CA ALA A 121 -5.09 -6.63 7.90
C ALA A 121 -3.77 -7.05 8.56
N ILE A 122 -3.10 -8.08 8.03
CA ILE A 122 -1.79 -8.52 8.52
C ILE A 122 -0.74 -7.43 8.30
N ALA A 123 -0.65 -6.87 7.10
CA ALA A 123 0.31 -5.81 6.78
C ALA A 123 0.12 -4.56 7.67
N TRP A 124 -1.14 -4.23 7.96
CA TRP A 124 -1.51 -3.14 8.84
C TRP A 124 -1.02 -3.41 10.28
N ALA A 125 -1.41 -4.56 10.85
CA ALA A 125 -1.02 -4.95 12.20
C ALA A 125 0.50 -5.07 12.37
N VAL A 126 1.21 -5.61 11.37
CA VAL A 126 2.69 -5.66 11.36
C VAL A 126 3.29 -4.26 11.41
N THR A 127 2.70 -3.30 10.71
CA THR A 127 3.17 -1.92 10.71
C THR A 127 2.94 -1.24 12.05
N GLU A 128 1.75 -1.43 12.65
CA GLU A 128 1.43 -0.94 13.99
C GLU A 128 2.41 -1.52 15.03
N GLU A 129 2.60 -2.84 15.05
CA GLU A 129 3.51 -3.52 15.97
C GLU A 129 4.96 -2.98 15.87
N LEU A 130 5.48 -2.76 14.65
CA LEU A 130 6.82 -2.19 14.47
C LEU A 130 6.89 -0.72 14.92
N HIS A 131 5.81 0.03 14.74
CA HIS A 131 5.73 1.43 15.14
C HIS A 131 5.60 1.59 16.67
N GLU A 132 4.80 0.75 17.34
CA GLU A 132 4.44 0.88 18.76
C GLU A 132 5.56 0.52 19.73
N ARG A 133 6.61 -0.17 19.28
CA ARG A 133 7.81 -0.52 20.07
C ARG A 133 8.71 0.68 20.44
N GLY A 134 8.12 1.85 20.70
CA GLY A 134 8.81 3.06 21.15
C GLY A 134 9.64 3.74 20.06
N ARG A 135 10.90 4.07 20.37
CA ARG A 135 11.90 4.52 19.37
C ARG A 135 12.38 3.31 18.56
N GLY A 136 11.43 2.62 17.95
CA GLY A 136 11.60 1.31 17.35
C GLY A 136 12.45 1.34 16.08
N ALA A 137 12.53 0.16 15.45
CA ALA A 137 13.25 -0.04 14.21
C ALA A 137 12.82 0.97 13.13
N LYS A 138 13.77 1.36 12.29
CA LYS A 138 13.50 2.14 11.08
C LYS A 138 12.95 1.20 10.03
N VAL A 139 11.83 1.54 9.41
CA VAL A 139 11.11 0.63 8.51
C VAL A 139 10.93 1.28 7.13
N LEU A 140 11.32 0.56 6.09
CA LEU A 140 10.91 0.81 4.71
C LEU A 140 9.91 -0.28 4.32
N PHE A 141 8.67 0.10 4.03
CA PHE A 141 7.64 -0.85 3.63
C PHE A 141 7.12 -0.52 2.23
N ALA A 142 7.56 -1.27 1.22
CA ALA A 142 6.96 -1.23 -0.10
C ALA A 142 5.70 -2.11 -0.15
N THR A 143 4.60 -1.53 -0.61
CA THR A 143 3.30 -2.21 -0.63
C THR A 143 2.49 -1.90 -1.88
N HIS A 144 1.56 -2.80 -2.18
CA HIS A 144 0.49 -2.62 -3.16
C HIS A 144 -0.83 -2.19 -2.52
N TYR A 145 -0.94 -2.29 -1.19
CA TYR A 145 -2.11 -1.84 -0.46
C TYR A 145 -2.07 -0.33 -0.30
N HIS A 146 -2.84 0.38 -1.13
CA HIS A 146 -2.98 1.83 -1.03
C HIS A 146 -3.68 2.23 0.27
N GLU A 147 -4.48 1.33 0.83
CA GLU A 147 -5.18 1.49 2.11
C GLU A 147 -4.20 1.71 3.27
N LEU A 148 -3.00 1.13 3.22
CA LEU A 148 -1.96 1.35 4.25
C LEU A 148 -1.48 2.81 4.32
N THR A 149 -1.74 3.62 3.28
CA THR A 149 -1.41 5.05 3.34
C THR A 149 -2.22 5.79 4.41
N ALA A 150 -3.36 5.26 4.83
CA ALA A 150 -4.14 5.80 5.94
C ALA A 150 -3.37 5.74 7.27
N LEU A 151 -2.39 4.84 7.43
CA LEU A 151 -1.58 4.77 8.64
C LEU A 151 -0.81 6.07 8.93
N ALA A 152 -0.46 6.86 7.92
CA ALA A 152 0.24 8.13 8.12
C ALA A 152 -0.60 9.19 8.85
N SER A 153 -1.94 9.08 8.84
CA SER A 153 -2.80 9.97 9.63
C SER A 153 -3.05 9.46 11.05
N LEU A 154 -2.88 8.15 11.28
CA LEU A 154 -3.14 7.49 12.55
C LEU A 154 -1.87 7.38 13.42
N LEU A 155 -0.73 7.16 12.79
CA LEU A 155 0.55 6.89 13.45
C LEU A 155 1.53 8.05 13.19
N PRO A 156 1.94 8.83 14.21
CA PRO A 156 2.62 10.11 14.03
C PRO A 156 4.00 10.01 13.36
N ARG A 157 4.65 8.84 13.41
CA ARG A 157 5.98 8.56 12.83
C ARG A 157 5.91 7.78 11.52
N VAL A 158 4.73 7.57 10.96
CA VAL A 158 4.53 6.99 9.64
C VAL A 158 4.47 8.10 8.60
N ARG A 159 5.16 7.92 7.48
CA ARG A 159 5.12 8.83 6.33
C ARG A 159 4.86 8.05 5.05
N ASN A 160 4.02 8.62 4.19
CA ASN A 160 3.73 8.07 2.88
C ASN A 160 4.69 8.63 1.85
N PHE A 161 5.17 7.75 0.99
CA PHE A 161 5.92 8.08 -0.20
C PHE A 161 5.40 7.26 -1.37
N HIS A 162 5.64 7.75 -2.57
CA HIS A 162 5.37 7.02 -3.80
C HIS A 162 6.52 7.18 -4.78
N VAL A 163 6.65 6.23 -5.69
CA VAL A 163 7.51 6.42 -6.86
C VAL A 163 6.76 7.21 -7.92
N ALA A 164 7.35 8.32 -8.37
CA ALA A 164 6.76 9.22 -9.34
C ALA A 164 6.61 8.56 -10.72
N VAL A 165 5.44 8.75 -11.30
CA VAL A 165 5.03 8.25 -12.61
C VAL A 165 4.60 9.45 -13.45
N LYS A 166 5.02 9.50 -14.72
CA LYS A 166 4.56 10.52 -15.68
C LYS A 166 3.75 9.86 -16.77
N GLU A 167 2.55 10.38 -17.01
CA GLU A 167 1.70 9.99 -18.15
C GLU A 167 2.00 10.91 -19.33
N TRP A 168 2.19 10.34 -20.53
CA TRP A 168 2.47 11.09 -21.75
C TRP A 168 1.94 10.35 -22.97
N ASN A 169 1.07 10.98 -23.78
CA ASN A 169 0.47 10.38 -24.99
C ASN A 169 -0.09 8.97 -24.73
N ASP A 170 -0.90 8.86 -23.67
CA ASP A 170 -1.41 7.60 -23.14
C ASP A 170 -0.35 6.65 -22.57
N GLU A 171 0.95 6.83 -22.75
CA GLU A 171 2.02 6.00 -22.18
C GLU A 171 2.37 6.36 -20.74
N ILE A 172 3.00 5.41 -20.04
CA ILE A 172 3.53 5.61 -18.68
C ILE A 172 5.05 5.57 -18.71
N ILE A 173 5.65 6.60 -18.12
CA ILE A 173 7.09 6.72 -17.93
C ILE A 173 7.37 6.65 -16.43
N PHE A 174 8.10 5.63 -16.00
CA PHE A 174 8.60 5.53 -14.62
C PHE A 174 9.79 6.48 -14.45
N LEU A 175 9.65 7.45 -13.55
CA LEU A 175 10.72 8.42 -13.28
C LEU A 175 11.76 7.89 -12.30
N HIS A 176 11.48 6.75 -11.64
CA HIS A 176 12.31 6.16 -10.58
C HIS A 176 12.65 7.14 -9.43
N LYS A 177 11.88 8.23 -9.30
CA LYS A 177 12.06 9.27 -8.28
C LYS A 177 11.03 9.07 -7.18
N VAL A 178 11.49 8.83 -5.95
CA VAL A 178 10.66 8.73 -4.76
C VAL A 178 10.27 10.14 -4.30
N ARG A 179 8.98 10.34 -3.99
CA ARG A 179 8.40 11.62 -3.58
C ARG A 179 7.48 11.43 -2.37
N PRO A 180 7.37 12.43 -1.48
CA PRO A 180 6.43 12.37 -0.36
C PRO A 180 4.98 12.35 -0.85
N GLY A 181 4.10 11.78 -0.03
CA GLY A 181 2.67 11.58 -0.30
C GLY A 181 2.34 10.15 -0.71
N GLY A 182 1.11 9.72 -0.43
CA GLY A 182 0.56 8.48 -0.99
C GLY A 182 0.09 8.69 -2.43
N THR A 183 -0.01 7.61 -3.19
CA THR A 183 -0.77 7.57 -4.43
C THR A 183 -1.91 6.57 -4.27
N ASP A 184 -3.09 6.90 -4.75
CA ASP A 184 -4.26 6.02 -4.88
C ASP A 184 -4.34 5.37 -6.28
N ARG A 185 -3.56 5.88 -7.24
CA ARG A 185 -3.57 5.41 -8.63
C ARG A 185 -2.92 4.05 -8.81
N SER A 186 -3.72 3.10 -9.31
CA SER A 186 -3.25 1.86 -9.91
C SER A 186 -3.00 2.01 -11.40
N TYR A 187 -1.85 1.51 -11.86
CA TYR A 187 -1.42 1.58 -13.26
C TYR A 187 -1.43 0.21 -13.96
N GLY A 188 -2.16 -0.77 -13.42
CA GLY A 188 -2.11 -2.15 -13.88
C GLY A 188 -2.44 -2.32 -15.37
N ILE A 189 -3.52 -1.69 -15.85
CA ILE A 189 -3.94 -1.76 -17.25
C ILE A 189 -2.91 -1.11 -18.18
N GLN A 190 -2.35 0.03 -17.77
CA GLN A 190 -1.36 0.76 -18.54
C GLN A 190 -0.03 0.00 -18.62
N VAL A 191 0.37 -0.68 -17.54
CA VAL A 191 1.52 -1.60 -17.52
C VAL A 191 1.27 -2.79 -18.44
N ALA A 192 0.06 -3.35 -18.45
CA ALA A 192 -0.30 -4.44 -19.35
C ALA A 192 -0.18 -4.02 -20.83
N ARG A 193 -0.59 -2.79 -21.18
CA ARG A 193 -0.37 -2.26 -22.52
C ARG A 193 1.12 -2.07 -22.84
N LEU A 194 1.92 -1.58 -21.89
CA LEU A 194 3.38 -1.46 -22.06
C LEU A 194 4.03 -2.84 -22.32
N ALA A 195 3.51 -3.89 -21.69
CA ALA A 195 3.91 -5.28 -21.92
C ALA A 195 3.47 -5.85 -23.28
N GLY A 196 2.76 -5.07 -24.10
CA GLY A 196 2.34 -5.46 -25.45
C GLY A 196 1.05 -6.28 -25.50
N LEU A 197 0.19 -6.21 -24.48
CA LEU A 197 -1.10 -6.90 -24.55
C LEU A 197 -1.97 -6.34 -25.69
N PRO A 198 -2.74 -7.19 -26.40
CA PRO A 198 -3.57 -6.76 -27.53
C PRO A 198 -4.56 -5.65 -27.14
N ALA A 199 -4.78 -4.69 -28.05
CA ALA A 199 -5.64 -3.54 -27.80
C ALA A 199 -7.08 -3.93 -27.40
N GLY A 200 -7.62 -5.01 -27.97
CA GLY A 200 -8.95 -5.52 -27.59
C GLY A 200 -9.02 -6.03 -26.14
N VAL A 201 -7.94 -6.63 -25.62
CA VAL A 201 -7.85 -7.07 -24.21
C VAL A 201 -7.78 -5.86 -23.28
N ILE A 202 -6.98 -4.84 -23.66
CA ILE A 202 -6.88 -3.59 -22.90
C ILE A 202 -8.23 -2.86 -22.85
N ALA A 203 -8.95 -2.79 -23.97
CA ALA A 203 -10.28 -2.19 -24.03
C ALA A 203 -11.26 -2.93 -23.10
N ARG A 204 -11.31 -4.26 -23.19
CA ARG A 204 -12.19 -5.06 -22.32
C ARG A 204 -11.83 -4.94 -20.83
N ALA A 205 -10.54 -4.90 -20.50
CA ALA A 205 -10.10 -4.71 -19.12
C ALA A 205 -10.56 -3.36 -18.53
N ARG A 206 -10.59 -2.29 -19.35
CA ARG A 206 -11.11 -0.98 -18.93
C ARG A 206 -12.61 -1.01 -18.67
N GLU A 207 -13.37 -1.67 -19.54
CA GLU A 207 -14.82 -1.85 -19.35
C GLU A 207 -15.12 -2.58 -18.04
N ILE A 208 -14.44 -3.73 -17.81
CA ILE A 208 -14.61 -4.51 -16.57
C ILE A 208 -14.23 -3.70 -15.34
N LEU A 209 -13.14 -2.92 -15.39
CA LEU A 209 -12.74 -2.07 -14.27
C LEU A 209 -13.79 -1.00 -13.96
N ALA A 210 -14.40 -0.40 -14.98
CA ALA A 210 -15.48 0.57 -14.80
C ALA A 210 -16.71 -0.08 -14.16
N GLU A 211 -17.10 -1.27 -14.62
CA GLU A 211 -18.21 -2.05 -14.04
C GLU A 211 -17.96 -2.42 -12.57
N LEU A 212 -16.74 -2.84 -12.22
CA LEU A 212 -16.37 -3.20 -10.86
C LEU A 212 -16.33 -1.99 -9.91
N SER A 213 -15.91 -0.83 -10.41
CA SER A 213 -15.86 0.42 -9.64
C SER A 213 -17.25 0.96 -9.32
N GLN A 214 -18.19 0.85 -10.27
CA GLN A 214 -19.59 1.28 -10.07
C GLN A 214 -20.36 0.38 -9.08
N ASN A 215 -20.00 -0.90 -9.01
CA ASN A 215 -20.71 -1.88 -8.18
C ASN A 215 -20.17 -1.98 -6.72
N GLY A 216 -19.21 -1.14 -6.32
CA GLY A 216 -18.63 -1.13 -4.96
C GLY A 216 -17.97 -2.45 -4.53
N ARG A 217 -17.75 -3.38 -5.47
CA ARG A 217 -17.22 -4.74 -5.24
C ARG A 217 -15.72 -4.86 -5.48
N ALA A 218 -15.05 -3.77 -5.87
CA ALA A 218 -13.60 -3.68 -5.94
C ALA A 218 -13.12 -2.53 -5.06
N PRO A 219 -11.91 -2.63 -4.45
CA PRO A 219 -11.23 -1.46 -3.93
C PRO A 219 -11.00 -0.51 -5.12
N VAL A 220 -11.74 0.60 -5.14
CA VAL A 220 -11.74 1.60 -6.20
C VAL A 220 -10.53 2.50 -6.01
N SER A 221 -9.82 2.86 -7.10
CA SER A 221 -9.60 4.27 -7.46
C SER A 221 -8.76 4.42 -8.73
N ALA A 222 -9.47 4.69 -9.82
CA ALA A 222 -8.98 5.58 -10.85
C ALA A 222 -10.06 6.63 -11.08
N GLU A 223 -9.76 7.90 -10.80
CA GLU A 223 -10.15 9.02 -11.65
C GLU A 223 -9.30 10.27 -11.37
N ALA A 224 -9.10 11.06 -12.43
CA ALA A 224 -8.16 12.18 -12.53
C ALA A 224 -8.83 13.54 -12.24
N PRO A 225 -8.16 14.69 -12.49
CA PRO A 225 -8.02 15.78 -11.52
C PRO A 225 -9.25 16.71 -11.45
N GLY A 226 -9.73 16.97 -10.24
CA GLY A 226 -10.65 18.07 -9.99
C GLY A 226 -11.40 17.95 -8.68
N ARG A 227 -11.12 18.91 -7.79
CA ARG A 227 -11.82 19.21 -6.52
C ARG A 227 -11.54 18.27 -5.34
N ILE A 228 -10.90 18.87 -4.36
CA ILE A 228 -10.88 18.46 -2.95
C ILE A 228 -12.31 18.65 -2.43
N GLU A 229 -13.04 17.57 -2.24
CA GLU A 229 -13.98 17.45 -1.14
C GLU A 229 -13.80 16.05 -0.57
N ASN A 230 -13.52 15.98 0.73
CA ASN A 230 -13.41 14.72 1.47
C ASN A 230 -14.73 13.95 1.37
N PRO A 231 -14.67 12.64 1.07
CA PRO A 231 -15.46 11.70 1.85
C PRO A 231 -14.49 10.72 2.50
N GLN A 232 -14.52 10.68 3.84
CA GLN A 232 -13.99 9.56 4.61
C GLN A 232 -14.62 8.27 4.07
N LEU A 233 -13.89 7.51 3.26
CA LEU A 233 -14.24 6.16 2.87
C LEU A 233 -13.96 5.25 4.07
N GLY A 234 -15.04 4.71 4.64
CA GLY A 234 -15.06 3.91 5.85
C GLY A 234 -14.23 2.63 5.72
N LEU A 235 -13.09 2.61 6.40
CA LEU A 235 -12.23 1.43 6.62
C LEU A 235 -12.84 0.38 7.57
N PHE A 236 -14.04 0.65 8.09
CA PHE A 236 -14.86 -0.26 8.86
C PHE A 236 -16.30 -0.09 8.37
N PRO A 237 -17.15 -1.13 8.43
CA PRO A 237 -18.56 -0.97 8.07
C PRO A 237 -19.09 0.23 8.84
N SER A 238 -19.47 1.28 8.12
CA SER A 238 -20.23 2.41 8.66
C SER A 238 -21.32 1.81 9.54
N ALA A 239 -21.54 2.39 10.72
CA ALA A 239 -22.60 1.94 11.63
C ALA A 239 -23.83 1.56 10.80
N PRO A 240 -24.36 0.32 10.92
CA PRO A 240 -25.31 -0.20 9.95
C PRO A 240 -26.41 0.82 9.77
N ASP A 241 -26.71 1.18 8.51
CA ASP A 241 -27.70 2.20 8.19
C ASP A 241 -28.92 1.98 9.09
N PRO A 242 -29.33 2.98 9.89
CA PRO A 242 -30.40 2.82 10.85
C PRO A 242 -31.68 2.24 10.21
N VAL A 243 -31.91 2.51 8.92
CA VAL A 243 -33.01 1.91 8.14
C VAL A 243 -32.82 0.40 7.93
N LEU A 244 -31.60 -0.05 7.66
CA LEU A 244 -31.27 -1.47 7.50
C LEU A 244 -31.45 -2.26 8.80
N LYS A 245 -31.10 -1.69 9.96
CA LYS A 245 -31.39 -2.30 11.26
C LYS A 245 -32.88 -2.42 11.52
N GLU A 246 -33.63 -1.36 11.21
CA GLU A 246 -35.07 -1.31 11.42
C GLU A 246 -35.80 -2.31 10.51
N LEU A 247 -35.38 -2.42 9.25
CA LEU A 247 -35.91 -3.41 8.30
C LEU A 247 -35.69 -4.85 8.76
N LEU A 248 -34.49 -5.17 9.26
CA LEU A 248 -34.16 -6.51 9.77
C LEU A 248 -34.92 -6.88 11.05
N ALA A 249 -35.39 -5.89 11.81
CA ALA A 249 -36.12 -6.09 13.06
C ALA A 249 -37.65 -6.22 12.84
N LEU A 250 -38.16 -5.99 11.63
CA LEU A 250 -39.60 -6.04 11.35
C LEU A 250 -40.10 -7.46 11.07
N GLU A 251 -41.21 -7.80 11.73
CA GLU A 251 -41.98 -8.99 11.40
C GLU A 251 -43.01 -8.67 10.30
N LEU A 252 -42.64 -8.95 9.05
CA LEU A 252 -43.51 -8.67 7.90
C LEU A 252 -44.86 -9.39 7.95
N SER A 253 -44.96 -10.51 8.67
CA SER A 253 -46.18 -11.30 8.85
C SER A 253 -47.23 -10.62 9.72
N THR A 254 -46.86 -9.61 10.52
CA THR A 254 -47.76 -8.95 11.47
C THR A 254 -48.13 -7.52 11.07
N LEU A 255 -47.53 -6.99 10.00
CA LEU A 255 -47.77 -5.64 9.51
C LEU A 255 -49.03 -5.57 8.65
N THR A 256 -49.86 -4.56 8.91
CA THR A 256 -50.92 -4.19 7.98
C THR A 256 -50.34 -3.48 6.74
N PRO A 257 -50.97 -3.58 5.56
CA PRO A 257 -50.50 -2.90 4.36
C PRO A 257 -50.28 -1.40 4.53
N LEU A 258 -51.11 -0.73 5.33
CA LEU A 258 -51.01 0.71 5.59
C LEU A 258 -49.80 1.05 6.48
N GLN A 259 -49.49 0.23 7.48
CA GLN A 259 -48.29 0.39 8.32
C GLN A 259 -47.01 0.19 7.51
N ALA A 260 -46.99 -0.83 6.63
CA ALA A 260 -45.86 -1.05 5.73
C ALA A 260 -45.64 0.17 4.81
N LEU A 261 -46.71 0.75 4.27
CA LEU A 261 -46.62 1.92 3.39
C LEU A 261 -46.09 3.17 4.13
N ASN A 262 -46.52 3.37 5.38
CA ASN A 262 -46.04 4.47 6.22
C ASN A 262 -44.56 4.32 6.58
N LEU A 263 -44.12 3.12 6.96
CA LEU A 263 -42.70 2.82 7.24
C LEU A 263 -41.81 3.07 6.01
N LEU A 264 -42.25 2.60 4.83
CA LEU A 264 -41.55 2.86 3.57
C LEU A 264 -41.45 4.35 3.24
N HIS A 265 -42.52 5.12 3.53
CA HIS A 265 -42.51 6.56 3.32
C HIS A 265 -41.54 7.28 4.26
N GLU A 266 -41.51 6.90 5.53
CA GLU A 266 -40.57 7.47 6.52
C GLU A 266 -39.11 7.17 6.16
N TRP A 267 -38.80 5.92 5.79
CA TRP A 267 -37.45 5.56 5.34
C TRP A 267 -37.04 6.32 4.08
N GLN A 268 -37.96 6.49 3.12
CA GLN A 268 -37.69 7.27 1.91
C GLN A 268 -37.39 8.74 2.23
N GLN A 269 -38.10 9.36 3.18
CA GLN A 269 -37.79 10.73 3.60
C GLN A 269 -36.42 10.82 4.30
N ARG A 270 -36.13 9.89 5.22
CA ARG A 270 -34.84 9.86 5.93
C ARG A 270 -33.65 9.71 4.99
N LEU A 271 -33.72 8.76 4.05
CA LEU A 271 -32.67 8.53 3.06
C LEU A 271 -32.50 9.69 2.06
N ARG A 272 -33.58 10.43 1.74
CA ARG A 272 -33.50 11.65 0.91
C ARG A 272 -32.95 12.87 1.65
N SER A 273 -32.99 12.86 2.98
CA SER A 273 -32.55 13.96 3.84
C SER A 273 -31.12 13.84 4.36
N GLN A 274 -30.46 12.70 4.13
CA GLN A 274 -29.03 12.54 4.39
C GLN A 274 -28.24 13.18 3.23
N PRO A 275 -27.26 14.05 3.51
CA PRO A 275 -26.41 14.68 2.50
C PRO A 275 -25.44 13.68 1.85
#